data_AF-A0A1S1QKM4-F1
#
_entry.id   AF-A0A1S1QKM4-F1
#
_cell.length_a   1.000
_cell.length_b   1.000
_cell.length_c   1.000
_cell.angle_alpha   90.00
_cell.angle_beta   90.00
_cell.angle_gamma   90.00
#
_symmetry.space_group_name_H-M   'P 1'
#
loop_
_entity.id
_entity.type
_entity.pdbx_description
1 polymer ?
#
loop_
_entity_poly.entity_id
_entity_poly.type
_entity_poly.pdbx_seq_one_letter_code
_entity_poly.pdbx_strand_id
1 'polypeptide(L)'
;MSLRAAGHVQSFGGRQRLGRRQEDHAWHRPDDRAGLPEPVPVRPADQRVAEAGNLGSFGWEGSGSRVTDVSRPSIAPSRVSTTELFFDLVFVFTVTQTTAVIVRSADLAGVGRAAVELSVIFWMYGGFAWLTNTNDPNTSGRRAVLLFGMAAFFVVAMAVPTAFHGGGITFGFAYLAVILVHAAGFIMFTGRAAYRAVARFLPSNLLSTGLILAAGFSGGRVVPVLWTMAALVQVVTPFLVRLESNFDINAAHFGERHGLVILIVLGESLVGVALASEESRIVPRLIAGALAGLVVLTVMWWWYFGGDDDRAVTAMRNADPRRRPILAITGYFLAHYIMIFGVLLLAAGIRLSSEDLLARGSTASAMLIAIGTATFALGSAAFRRALRFAPAGPRAVTALVCLAVPWLGSHVSPVVELAALAAILLAPSGLEARARRAAG
;
A
#
# COMPACT_ATOMS: atom_id res chain seq x y z
N MET A 1 -11.03 -26.75 65.71
CA MET A 1 -9.58 -26.52 65.88
C MET A 1 -9.12 -25.75 64.64
N SER A 2 -9.21 -24.41 64.64
CA SER A 2 -8.12 -23.46 64.99
C SER A 2 -6.92 -23.60 64.02
N LEU A 3 -6.36 -22.59 63.33
CA LEU A 3 -6.45 -21.12 63.32
C LEU A 3 -5.71 -20.62 62.04
N ARG A 4 -6.00 -19.38 61.64
CA ARG A 4 -5.31 -18.58 60.59
C ARG A 4 -3.85 -18.24 60.95
N ALA A 5 -2.99 -18.12 59.93
CA ALA A 5 -1.85 -17.17 59.83
C ALA A 5 -1.57 -16.97 58.33
N ALA A 6 -1.67 -15.82 57.66
CA ALA A 6 -1.24 -14.43 57.90
C ALA A 6 0.27 -14.20 57.83
N GLY A 7 0.71 -13.77 56.64
CA GLY A 7 1.66 -12.65 56.45
C GLY A 7 3.16 -12.95 56.39
N HIS A 8 3.76 -12.70 55.23
CA HIS A 8 4.87 -11.73 55.15
C HIS A 8 5.14 -11.29 53.70
N VAL A 9 4.78 -10.04 53.43
CA VAL A 9 5.22 -9.21 52.31
C VAL A 9 6.46 -8.47 52.79
N GLN A 10 7.60 -8.65 52.12
CA GLN A 10 8.77 -7.80 52.34
C GLN A 10 8.77 -6.66 51.31
N SER A 11 8.54 -5.46 51.82
CA SER A 11 8.80 -4.19 51.16
C SER A 11 10.29 -3.87 51.20
N PHE A 12 10.89 -3.53 50.06
CA PHE A 12 12.14 -2.77 50.03
C PHE A 12 11.85 -1.35 49.53
N GLY A 13 11.63 -0.44 50.48
CA GLY A 13 11.63 1.00 50.28
C GLY A 13 12.83 1.60 51.01
N GLY A 14 13.90 1.88 50.28
CA GLY A 14 15.05 2.65 50.76
C GLY A 14 15.07 4.01 50.06
N ARG A 15 14.71 5.08 50.79
CA ARG A 15 14.93 6.47 50.36
C ARG A 15 16.41 6.82 50.55
N GLN A 16 17.08 7.24 49.49
CA GLN A 16 18.18 8.18 49.61
C GLN A 16 17.89 9.38 48.70
N ARG A 17 17.94 10.57 49.29
CA ARG A 17 17.66 11.85 48.67
C ARG A 17 18.93 12.68 48.73
N LEU A 18 19.13 13.44 47.64
CA LEU A 18 19.93 14.66 47.50
C LEU A 18 21.35 14.50 46.94
N GLY A 19 21.44 14.88 45.67
CA GLY A 19 22.65 15.23 44.94
C GLY A 19 22.28 15.73 43.54
N ARG A 20 21.46 16.80 43.44
CA ARG A 20 21.25 17.52 42.17
C ARG A 20 22.58 18.17 41.78
N ARG A 21 23.33 17.55 40.87
CA ARG A 21 24.24 18.28 39.98
C ARG A 21 23.46 18.61 38.72
N GLN A 22 23.22 19.89 38.57
CA GLN A 22 22.65 20.53 37.41
C GLN A 22 23.79 20.62 36.38
N GLU A 23 23.79 19.73 35.40
CA GLU A 23 24.69 19.83 34.25
C GLU A 23 24.06 20.83 33.27
N ASP A 24 24.46 22.09 33.40
CA ASP A 24 24.19 23.13 32.42
C ASP A 24 25.01 22.84 31.15
N HIS A 25 24.46 22.01 30.25
CA HIS A 25 24.92 21.96 28.87
C HIS A 25 24.37 23.17 28.09
N ALA A 26 24.96 24.33 28.35
CA ALA A 26 24.85 25.48 27.48
C ALA A 26 25.53 25.15 26.15
N TRP A 27 24.74 25.10 25.07
CA TRP A 27 25.25 25.12 23.70
C TRP A 27 26.01 26.44 23.46
N HIS A 28 27.33 26.41 23.57
CA HIS A 28 28.19 27.44 22.98
C HIS A 28 28.04 27.37 21.46
N ARG A 29 27.50 28.42 20.83
CA ARG A 29 27.67 28.66 19.39
C ARG A 29 29.11 29.11 19.15
N PRO A 30 29.89 28.44 18.29
CA PRO A 30 31.11 29.01 17.75
C PRO A 30 30.74 30.18 16.83
N ASP A 31 31.39 31.31 17.07
CA ASP A 31 31.28 32.52 16.28
C ASP A 31 32.19 32.40 15.05
N ASP A 32 31.74 31.67 14.03
CA ASP A 32 32.49 31.48 12.78
C ASP A 32 32.03 32.50 11.72
N ARG A 33 32.36 33.77 11.96
CA ARG A 33 32.51 34.76 10.87
C ARG A 33 33.96 34.72 10.36
N ALA A 34 34.29 33.67 9.63
CA ALA A 34 35.49 33.66 8.79
C ALA A 34 35.28 32.73 7.58
N GLY A 35 35.07 33.31 6.40
CA GLY A 35 35.39 32.64 5.13
C GLY A 35 34.24 32.05 4.29
N LEU A 36 33.04 32.63 4.27
CA LEU A 36 32.08 32.36 3.18
C LEU A 36 32.32 33.35 2.03
N PRO A 37 32.47 32.90 0.77
CA PRO A 37 32.60 33.80 -0.38
C PRO A 37 31.31 34.60 -0.57
N GLU A 38 31.44 35.90 -0.84
CA GLU A 38 30.29 36.79 -1.09
C GLU A 38 29.44 36.30 -2.28
N PRO A 39 28.09 36.45 -2.21
CA PRO A 39 27.24 36.17 -3.35
C PRO A 39 27.53 37.15 -4.50
N VAL A 40 27.86 36.59 -5.66
CA VAL A 40 28.09 37.32 -6.91
C VAL A 40 26.82 38.10 -7.30
N PRO A 41 26.88 39.42 -7.54
CA PRO A 41 25.73 40.17 -8.00
C PRO A 41 25.34 39.75 -9.42
N VAL A 42 24.11 39.29 -9.60
CA VAL A 42 23.51 39.03 -10.90
C VAL A 42 23.35 40.36 -11.64
N ARG A 43 24.12 40.55 -12.72
CA ARG A 43 23.94 41.69 -13.64
C ARG A 43 22.62 41.53 -14.41
N PRO A 44 21.78 42.58 -14.52
CA PRO A 44 20.70 42.59 -15.49
C PRO A 44 21.30 42.65 -16.90
N ALA A 45 21.03 41.63 -17.71
CA ALA A 45 21.33 41.68 -19.14
C ALA A 45 20.23 42.50 -19.85
N ASP A 46 20.68 43.64 -20.39
CA ASP A 46 20.28 44.23 -21.67
C ASP A 46 18.83 44.72 -21.84
N GLN A 47 18.54 45.85 -21.18
CA GLN A 47 17.68 46.90 -21.75
C GLN A 47 18.52 47.84 -22.62
N ARG A 48 18.43 47.68 -23.95
CA ARG A 48 18.61 48.72 -24.98
C ARG A 48 17.68 48.30 -26.12
N VAL A 49 16.76 49.12 -26.63
CA VAL A 49 16.95 50.45 -27.18
C VAL A 49 15.63 51.23 -27.08
N ALA A 50 15.76 52.51 -26.74
CA ALA A 50 14.71 53.50 -26.67
C ALA A 50 14.33 54.05 -28.06
N GLU A 51 13.12 54.62 -28.11
CA GLU A 51 12.72 55.77 -28.95
C GLU A 51 12.58 55.60 -30.47
N ALA A 52 11.32 55.51 -30.90
CA ALA A 52 10.83 56.34 -32.00
C ALA A 52 9.30 56.50 -31.92
N GLY A 53 8.81 57.75 -31.95
CA GLY A 53 7.48 58.06 -32.47
C GLY A 53 6.41 58.46 -31.45
N ASN A 54 6.57 59.63 -30.84
CA ASN A 54 5.46 60.43 -30.33
C ASN A 54 4.64 60.99 -31.51
N LEU A 55 3.44 60.46 -31.74
CA LEU A 55 2.39 61.12 -32.52
C LEU A 55 1.00 60.77 -31.97
N GLY A 56 0.25 61.80 -31.57
CA GLY A 56 -1.19 61.84 -31.80
C GLY A 56 -2.09 61.36 -30.68
N SER A 57 -2.49 62.33 -29.85
CA SER A 57 -3.80 62.43 -29.19
C SER A 57 -4.94 61.63 -29.83
N PHE A 58 -5.66 60.82 -29.04
CA PHE A 58 -7.12 60.76 -29.10
C PHE A 58 -7.66 60.10 -27.82
N GLY A 59 -8.39 60.89 -27.03
CA GLY A 59 -9.03 60.43 -25.81
C GLY A 59 -10.30 59.64 -26.10
N TRP A 60 -10.50 58.56 -25.34
CA TRP A 60 -11.81 58.02 -25.00
C TRP A 60 -11.75 57.49 -23.58
N GLU A 61 -12.40 58.22 -22.66
CA GLU A 61 -12.83 57.68 -21.38
C GLU A 61 -13.83 56.54 -21.65
N GLY A 62 -13.54 55.36 -21.12
CA GLY A 62 -14.36 54.19 -21.29
C GLY A 62 -14.12 53.19 -20.18
N SER A 63 -14.95 53.26 -19.13
CA SER A 63 -15.39 52.15 -18.28
C SER A 63 -14.34 51.22 -17.70
N GLY A 64 -14.17 51.31 -16.39
CA GLY A 64 -13.38 50.36 -15.62
C GLY A 64 -13.91 48.93 -15.72
N SER A 65 -13.10 48.06 -16.30
CA SER A 65 -13.07 46.64 -15.96
C SER A 65 -11.64 46.28 -15.61
N ARG A 66 -11.33 46.27 -14.30
CA ARG A 66 -10.21 45.50 -13.77
C ARG A 66 -10.42 44.07 -14.24
N VAL A 67 -9.68 43.66 -15.26
CA VAL A 67 -9.44 42.23 -15.51
C VAL A 67 -8.66 41.77 -14.29
N THR A 68 -9.38 41.30 -13.28
CA THR A 68 -8.79 40.47 -12.24
C THR A 68 -8.19 39.30 -12.99
N ASP A 69 -6.87 39.24 -13.02
CA ASP A 69 -6.13 38.02 -13.27
C ASP A 69 -6.71 36.99 -12.29
N VAL A 70 -7.65 36.19 -12.79
CA VAL A 70 -8.17 35.04 -12.07
C VAL A 70 -6.97 34.13 -12.00
N SER A 71 -6.26 34.24 -10.87
CA SER A 71 -5.24 33.31 -10.47
C SER A 71 -5.86 31.94 -10.67
N ARG A 72 -5.49 31.26 -11.77
CA ARG A 72 -5.78 29.85 -11.92
C ARG A 72 -5.27 29.26 -10.62
N PRO A 73 -6.10 28.56 -9.82
CA PRO A 73 -5.57 27.84 -8.68
C PRO A 73 -4.42 27.04 -9.25
N SER A 74 -3.21 27.31 -8.76
CA SER A 74 -2.11 26.41 -9.01
C SER A 74 -2.61 25.10 -8.43
N ILE A 75 -3.02 24.18 -9.31
CA ILE A 75 -3.22 22.80 -8.92
C ILE A 75 -1.79 22.29 -8.69
N ALA A 76 -1.18 22.72 -7.59
CA ALA A 76 -0.12 21.95 -7.00
C ALA A 76 -0.69 20.54 -6.89
N PRO A 77 -0.02 19.52 -7.43
CA PRO A 77 -0.50 18.15 -7.28
C PRO A 77 -0.71 17.93 -5.78
N SER A 78 -1.95 17.61 -5.37
CA SER A 78 -2.21 17.26 -3.98
C SER A 78 -1.38 16.01 -3.70
N ARG A 79 -0.27 16.21 -3.00
CA ARG A 79 0.62 15.13 -2.58
C ARG A 79 -0.07 14.35 -1.46
N VAL A 80 0.25 13.08 -1.35
CA VAL A 80 -0.25 12.24 -0.26
C VAL A 80 0.18 12.84 1.08
N SER A 81 -0.78 13.02 2.00
CA SER A 81 -0.50 13.58 3.31
C SER A 81 0.22 12.59 4.22
N THR A 82 0.94 13.08 5.24
CA THR A 82 1.56 12.21 6.25
C THR A 82 0.53 11.38 7.03
N THR A 83 -0.70 11.88 7.18
CA THR A 83 -1.80 11.14 7.82
C THR A 83 -2.25 9.97 6.96
N GLU A 84 -2.29 10.13 5.64
CA GLU A 84 -2.58 9.01 4.73
C GLU A 84 -1.46 7.99 4.72
N LEU A 85 -0.20 8.43 4.70
CA LEU A 85 0.93 7.51 4.80
C LEU A 85 0.91 6.72 6.12
N PHE A 86 0.55 7.37 7.24
CA PHE A 86 0.38 6.69 8.52
C PHE A 86 -0.79 5.69 8.50
N PHE A 87 -1.87 6.00 7.79
CA PHE A 87 -2.96 5.06 7.56
C PHE A 87 -2.48 3.83 6.78
N ASP A 88 -1.70 4.06 5.73
CA ASP A 88 -1.16 3.00 4.87
C ASP A 88 -0.22 2.08 5.66
N LEU A 89 0.56 2.61 6.63
CA LEU A 89 1.37 1.80 7.54
C LEU A 89 0.52 0.87 8.43
N VAL A 90 -0.57 1.38 9.01
CA VAL A 90 -1.51 0.55 9.80
C VAL A 90 -2.19 -0.50 8.92
N PHE A 91 -2.54 -0.13 7.68
CA PHE A 91 -3.04 -1.10 6.71
C PHE A 91 -1.99 -2.17 6.39
N VAL A 92 -0.72 -1.82 6.18
CA VAL A 92 0.34 -2.82 5.92
C VAL A 92 0.53 -3.78 7.08
N PHE A 93 0.27 -3.38 8.33
CA PHE A 93 0.26 -4.34 9.42
C PHE A 93 -0.75 -5.49 9.20
N THR A 94 -1.90 -5.24 8.56
CA THR A 94 -2.84 -6.31 8.16
C THR A 94 -2.21 -7.27 7.15
N VAL A 95 -1.38 -6.75 6.24
CA VAL A 95 -0.62 -7.52 5.26
C VAL A 95 0.39 -8.42 5.96
N THR A 96 1.14 -7.92 6.94
CA THR A 96 2.07 -8.72 7.76
C THR A 96 1.35 -9.88 8.46
N GLN A 97 0.19 -9.60 9.06
CA GLN A 97 -0.61 -10.62 9.75
C GLN A 97 -1.18 -11.65 8.77
N THR A 98 -1.56 -11.23 7.56
CA THR A 98 -2.01 -12.13 6.49
C THR A 98 -0.88 -13.07 6.04
N THR A 99 0.35 -12.57 5.90
CA THR A 99 1.53 -13.40 5.63
C THR A 99 1.74 -14.44 6.74
N ALA A 100 1.51 -14.08 8.00
CA ALA A 100 1.61 -15.03 9.12
C ALA A 100 0.54 -16.13 9.07
N VAL A 101 -0.66 -15.86 8.53
CA VAL A 101 -1.69 -16.89 8.27
C VAL A 101 -1.17 -17.92 7.27
N ILE A 102 -0.51 -17.48 6.20
CA ILE A 102 0.07 -18.38 5.18
C ILE A 102 1.22 -19.20 5.78
N VAL A 103 2.13 -18.57 6.53
CA VAL A 103 3.28 -19.26 7.15
C VAL A 103 2.83 -20.34 8.15
N ARG A 104 1.78 -20.10 8.94
CA ARG A 104 1.24 -21.11 9.87
C ARG A 104 0.56 -22.30 9.17
N SER A 105 0.09 -22.12 7.94
CA SER A 105 -0.62 -23.17 7.19
C SER A 105 -0.27 -23.03 5.71
N ALA A 106 0.90 -23.55 5.34
CA ALA A 106 1.43 -23.49 3.98
C ALA A 106 0.77 -24.51 3.03
N ASP A 107 -0.56 -24.58 3.08
CA ASP A 107 -1.42 -25.42 2.25
C ASP A 107 -2.46 -24.56 1.51
N LEU A 108 -3.24 -25.20 0.63
CA LEU A 108 -4.25 -24.51 -0.17
C LEU A 108 -5.32 -23.83 0.70
N ALA A 109 -5.65 -24.39 1.86
CA ALA A 109 -6.66 -23.83 2.74
C ALA A 109 -6.15 -22.56 3.44
N GLY A 110 -4.90 -22.56 3.92
CA GLY A 110 -4.26 -21.39 4.52
C GLY A 110 -4.09 -20.25 3.51
N VAL A 111 -3.63 -20.56 2.30
CA VAL A 111 -3.56 -19.59 1.18
C VAL A 111 -4.94 -19.04 0.84
N GLY A 112 -5.97 -19.90 0.76
CA GLY A 112 -7.34 -19.49 0.48
C GLY A 112 -7.93 -18.58 1.57
N ARG A 113 -7.70 -18.89 2.85
CA ARG A 113 -8.11 -18.02 3.98
C ARG A 113 -7.47 -16.64 3.88
N ALA A 114 -6.14 -16.60 3.69
CA ALA A 114 -5.40 -15.35 3.55
C ALA A 114 -5.88 -14.52 2.35
N ALA A 115 -6.17 -15.17 1.21
CA ALA A 115 -6.71 -14.49 0.03
C ALA A 115 -8.06 -13.82 0.32
N VAL A 116 -8.97 -14.55 0.99
CA VAL A 116 -10.31 -14.07 1.32
C VAL A 116 -10.27 -12.95 2.36
N GLU A 117 -9.46 -13.07 3.41
CA GLU A 117 -9.24 -12.01 4.41
C GLU A 117 -8.71 -10.74 3.74
N LEU A 118 -7.62 -10.87 2.96
CA LEU A 118 -7.03 -9.73 2.27
C LEU A 118 -8.03 -9.07 1.32
N SER A 119 -8.88 -9.85 0.64
CA SER A 119 -9.90 -9.29 -0.28
C SER A 119 -10.82 -8.33 0.46
N VAL A 120 -11.30 -8.75 1.63
CA VAL A 120 -12.25 -7.98 2.46
C VAL A 120 -11.61 -6.73 3.04
N ILE A 121 -10.37 -6.85 3.53
CA ILE A 121 -9.62 -5.75 4.12
C ILE A 121 -9.25 -4.73 3.03
N PHE A 122 -8.74 -5.21 1.90
CA PHE A 122 -8.28 -4.38 0.79
C PHE A 122 -9.42 -3.62 0.12
N TRP A 123 -10.64 -4.20 0.08
CA TRP A 123 -11.84 -3.49 -0.34
C TRP A 123 -12.08 -2.20 0.47
N MET A 124 -12.04 -2.30 1.80
CA MET A 124 -12.25 -1.12 2.65
C MET A 124 -11.05 -0.18 2.66
N TYR A 125 -9.83 -0.70 2.51
CA TYR A 125 -8.65 0.14 2.24
C TYR A 125 -8.91 1.03 1.01
N GLY A 126 -9.35 0.41 -0.09
CA GLY A 126 -9.73 1.11 -1.32
C GLY A 126 -10.85 2.14 -1.08
N GLY A 127 -11.82 1.80 -0.24
CA GLY A 127 -12.84 2.75 0.21
C GLY A 127 -12.24 4.02 0.84
N PHE A 128 -11.26 3.88 1.74
CA PHE A 128 -10.56 5.02 2.33
C PHE A 128 -9.64 5.74 1.34
N ALA A 129 -9.01 5.02 0.40
CA ALA A 129 -8.29 5.59 -0.75
C ALA A 129 -9.18 6.54 -1.55
N TRP A 130 -10.43 6.14 -1.76
CA TRP A 130 -11.42 6.96 -2.45
C TRP A 130 -11.91 8.15 -1.63
N LEU A 131 -12.11 7.97 -0.32
CA LEU A 131 -12.55 9.02 0.59
C LEU A 131 -11.56 10.20 0.61
N THR A 132 -10.27 9.92 0.76
CA THR A 132 -9.26 10.98 0.82
C THR A 132 -8.93 11.55 -0.54
N ASN A 133 -9.05 10.76 -1.62
CA ASN A 133 -8.89 11.29 -2.98
C ASN A 133 -9.91 12.37 -3.34
N THR A 134 -11.12 12.30 -2.76
CA THR A 134 -12.14 13.35 -2.95
C THR A 134 -12.09 14.44 -1.90
N ASN A 135 -11.34 14.25 -0.81
CA ASN A 135 -11.32 15.17 0.32
C ASN A 135 -9.93 15.18 0.94
N ASP A 136 -9.16 16.21 0.64
CA ASP A 136 -7.85 16.38 1.26
C ASP A 136 -7.98 16.37 2.80
N PRO A 137 -7.21 15.52 3.51
CA PRO A 137 -7.33 15.31 4.96
C PRO A 137 -6.62 16.40 5.78
N ASN A 138 -6.76 17.67 5.38
CA ASN A 138 -6.03 18.79 5.99
C ASN A 138 -6.76 19.43 7.18
N THR A 139 -8.01 19.08 7.43
CA THR A 139 -8.79 19.58 8.57
C THR A 139 -8.79 18.58 9.72
N SER A 140 -8.86 19.08 10.97
CA SER A 140 -8.86 18.24 12.18
C SER A 140 -9.98 17.21 12.17
N GLY A 141 -11.17 17.54 11.64
CA GLY A 141 -12.29 16.61 11.53
C GLY A 141 -12.02 15.44 10.56
N ARG A 142 -11.41 15.73 9.40
CA ARG A 142 -11.05 14.68 8.43
C ARG A 142 -9.92 13.79 8.96
N ARG A 143 -8.93 14.38 9.64
CA ARG A 143 -7.87 13.63 10.32
C ARG A 143 -8.43 12.73 11.42
N ALA A 144 -9.40 13.21 12.20
CA ALA A 144 -10.05 12.39 13.23
C ALA A 144 -10.72 11.15 12.62
N VAL A 145 -11.44 11.29 11.50
CA VAL A 145 -12.03 10.12 10.80
C VAL A 145 -10.95 9.13 10.35
N LEU A 146 -9.82 9.61 9.82
CA LEU A 146 -8.71 8.72 9.47
C LEU A 146 -8.12 8.02 10.70
N LEU A 147 -7.94 8.72 11.82
CA LEU A 147 -7.43 8.14 13.06
C LEU A 147 -8.37 7.08 13.65
N PHE A 148 -9.68 7.31 13.64
CA PHE A 148 -10.66 6.28 14.03
C PHE A 148 -10.65 5.10 13.06
N GLY A 149 -10.49 5.37 11.76
CA GLY A 149 -10.32 4.34 10.74
C GLY A 149 -9.08 3.48 11.01
N MET A 150 -7.94 4.11 11.32
CA MET A 150 -6.70 3.42 11.71
C MET A 150 -6.91 2.55 12.94
N ALA A 151 -7.54 3.07 13.99
CA ALA A 151 -7.81 2.29 15.20
C ALA A 151 -8.66 1.05 14.89
N ALA A 152 -9.70 1.18 14.08
CA ALA A 152 -10.54 0.05 13.67
C ALA A 152 -9.75 -0.95 12.79
N PHE A 153 -8.97 -0.48 11.81
CA PHE A 153 -8.11 -1.33 10.98
C PHE A 153 -7.03 -2.04 11.79
N PHE A 154 -6.48 -1.39 12.83
CA PHE A 154 -5.50 -2.00 13.72
C PHE A 154 -6.11 -3.18 14.48
N VAL A 155 -7.35 -3.06 14.98
CA VAL A 155 -8.06 -4.18 15.61
C VAL A 155 -8.38 -5.27 14.59
N VAL A 156 -8.77 -4.91 13.36
CA VAL A 156 -8.91 -5.89 12.26
C VAL A 156 -7.60 -6.66 12.06
N ALA A 157 -6.46 -5.97 11.96
CA ALA A 157 -5.15 -6.58 11.77
C ALA A 157 -4.81 -7.56 12.91
N MET A 158 -5.04 -7.17 14.16
CA MET A 158 -4.82 -8.02 15.34
C MET A 158 -5.68 -9.29 15.32
N ALA A 159 -6.87 -9.24 14.71
CA ALA A 159 -7.78 -10.37 14.60
C ALA A 159 -7.50 -11.27 13.40
N VAL A 160 -6.80 -10.80 12.35
CA VAL A 160 -6.46 -11.58 11.13
C VAL A 160 -5.91 -12.97 11.47
N PRO A 161 -4.89 -13.12 12.35
CA PRO A 161 -4.29 -14.42 12.62
C PRO A 161 -5.26 -15.51 13.10
N THR A 162 -6.31 -15.10 13.80
CA THR A 162 -7.27 -15.98 14.47
C THR A 162 -8.67 -15.86 13.90
N ALA A 163 -8.89 -15.11 12.81
CA ALA A 163 -10.23 -14.78 12.31
C ALA A 163 -11.07 -16.03 11.94
N PHE A 164 -10.41 -17.11 11.48
CA PHE A 164 -11.04 -18.42 11.21
C PHE A 164 -11.07 -19.37 12.42
N HIS A 165 -10.41 -19.00 13.52
CA HIS A 165 -10.17 -19.85 14.69
C HIS A 165 -10.45 -19.06 15.98
N GLY A 166 -11.69 -18.56 16.14
CA GLY A 166 -12.17 -17.90 17.35
C GLY A 166 -12.06 -16.36 17.37
N GLY A 167 -11.26 -15.76 16.50
CA GLY A 167 -11.14 -14.30 16.34
C GLY A 167 -12.17 -13.65 15.41
N GLY A 168 -13.03 -14.44 14.76
CA GLY A 168 -13.96 -13.94 13.73
C GLY A 168 -14.98 -12.90 14.22
N ILE A 169 -15.41 -12.99 15.48
CA ILE A 169 -16.32 -12.00 16.10
C ILE A 169 -15.60 -10.66 16.24
N THR A 170 -14.37 -10.66 16.78
CA THR A 170 -13.54 -9.46 16.91
C THR A 170 -13.28 -8.83 15.56
N PHE A 171 -12.92 -9.65 14.55
CA PHE A 171 -12.76 -9.18 13.18
C PHE A 171 -14.04 -8.52 12.68
N GLY A 172 -15.20 -9.20 12.80
CA GLY A 172 -16.46 -8.72 12.27
C GLY A 172 -16.91 -7.37 12.86
N PHE A 173 -16.79 -7.19 14.19
CA PHE A 173 -17.12 -5.90 14.82
C PHE A 173 -16.12 -4.80 14.50
N ALA A 174 -14.82 -5.10 14.43
CA ALA A 174 -13.82 -4.13 14.01
C ALA A 174 -14.02 -3.72 12.54
N TYR A 175 -14.37 -4.67 11.68
CA TYR A 175 -14.70 -4.42 10.29
C TYR A 175 -16.00 -3.61 10.12
N LEU A 176 -17.00 -3.87 10.96
CA LEU A 176 -18.19 -3.01 11.05
C LEU A 176 -17.81 -1.57 11.40
N ALA A 177 -16.93 -1.38 12.39
CA ALA A 177 -16.45 -0.05 12.77
C ALA A 177 -15.72 0.64 11.60
N VAL A 178 -14.89 -0.08 10.83
CA VAL A 178 -14.25 0.44 9.61
C VAL A 178 -15.30 0.97 8.62
N ILE A 179 -16.37 0.20 8.37
CA ILE A 179 -17.46 0.61 7.46
C ILE A 179 -18.23 1.82 7.99
N LEU A 180 -18.53 1.85 9.28
CA LEU A 180 -19.28 2.96 9.89
C LEU A 180 -18.47 4.26 9.89
N VAL A 181 -17.17 4.19 10.21
CA VAL A 181 -16.26 5.35 10.16
C VAL A 181 -16.11 5.85 8.72
N HIS A 182 -15.97 4.94 7.76
CA HIS A 182 -15.91 5.27 6.33
C HIS A 182 -17.18 5.98 5.85
N ALA A 183 -18.35 5.42 6.16
CA ALA A 183 -19.65 6.00 5.82
C ALA A 183 -19.84 7.37 6.48
N ALA A 184 -19.47 7.51 7.76
CA ALA A 184 -19.50 8.77 8.49
C ALA A 184 -18.61 9.83 7.82
N GLY A 185 -17.40 9.47 7.39
CA GLY A 185 -16.51 10.34 6.63
C GLY A 185 -17.16 10.87 5.35
N PHE A 186 -17.82 10.00 4.59
CA PHE A 186 -18.56 10.41 3.40
C PHE A 186 -19.74 11.33 3.71
N ILE A 187 -20.53 11.03 4.75
CA ILE A 187 -21.67 11.84 5.18
C ILE A 187 -21.24 13.24 5.62
N MET A 188 -20.15 13.34 6.40
CA MET A 188 -19.73 14.59 7.03
C MET A 188 -18.96 15.50 6.09
N PHE A 189 -18.16 14.94 5.17
CA PHE A 189 -17.15 15.72 4.46
C PHE A 189 -17.34 15.80 2.95
N THR A 190 -18.34 15.11 2.38
CA THR A 190 -18.56 15.10 0.93
C THR A 190 -19.89 15.71 0.52
N GLY A 191 -19.97 16.18 -0.73
CA GLY A 191 -21.22 16.67 -1.29
C GLY A 191 -22.28 15.56 -1.44
N ARG A 192 -23.56 15.93 -1.48
CA ARG A 192 -24.69 14.98 -1.58
C ARG A 192 -24.57 13.97 -2.72
N ALA A 193 -24.02 14.38 -3.86
CA ALA A 193 -23.79 13.49 -5.01
C ALA A 193 -22.74 12.41 -4.70
N ALA A 194 -21.62 12.81 -4.07
CA ALA A 194 -20.54 11.89 -3.72
C ALA A 194 -20.99 10.88 -2.64
N TYR A 195 -21.66 11.37 -1.60
CA TYR A 195 -22.29 10.51 -0.59
C TYR A 195 -23.27 9.50 -1.22
N ARG A 196 -24.18 9.93 -2.11
CA ARG A 196 -25.17 9.03 -2.74
C ARG A 196 -24.53 7.94 -3.57
N ALA A 197 -23.43 8.23 -4.27
CA ALA A 197 -22.72 7.22 -5.04
C ALA A 197 -22.10 6.15 -4.13
N VAL A 198 -21.52 6.56 -3.00
CA VAL A 198 -20.92 5.62 -2.03
C VAL A 198 -21.97 4.89 -1.19
N ALA A 199 -23.08 5.53 -0.85
CA ALA A 199 -24.17 4.94 -0.09
C ALA A 199 -24.78 3.70 -0.78
N ARG A 200 -24.62 3.57 -2.11
CA ARG A 200 -25.02 2.37 -2.86
C ARG A 200 -24.18 1.13 -2.52
N PHE A 201 -22.97 1.31 -2.01
CA PHE A 201 -22.11 0.22 -1.52
C PHE A 201 -22.33 -0.11 -0.04
N LEU A 202 -23.06 0.73 0.70
CA LEU A 202 -23.30 0.48 2.12
C LEU A 202 -24.08 -0.83 2.37
N PRO A 203 -25.16 -1.16 1.63
CA PRO A 203 -25.87 -2.43 1.82
C PRO A 203 -24.97 -3.65 1.58
N SER A 204 -24.15 -3.66 0.53
CA SER A 204 -23.23 -4.77 0.25
C SER A 204 -22.13 -4.87 1.30
N ASN A 205 -21.62 -3.74 1.80
CA ASN A 205 -20.63 -3.71 2.87
C ASN A 205 -21.23 -4.28 4.17
N LEU A 206 -22.45 -3.88 4.53
CA LEU A 206 -23.15 -4.41 5.70
C LEU A 206 -23.48 -5.90 5.55
N LEU A 207 -23.89 -6.35 4.35
CA LEU A 207 -24.11 -7.76 4.06
C LEU A 207 -22.82 -8.56 4.23
N SER A 208 -21.72 -8.10 3.66
CA SER A 208 -20.41 -8.73 3.81
C SER A 208 -20.00 -8.83 5.28
N THR A 209 -20.19 -7.77 6.06
CA THR A 209 -19.88 -7.78 7.50
C THR A 209 -20.80 -8.71 8.28
N GLY A 210 -22.08 -8.75 7.92
CA GLY A 210 -23.04 -9.69 8.51
C GLY A 210 -22.65 -11.15 8.26
N LEU A 211 -22.17 -11.48 7.05
CA LEU A 211 -21.63 -12.80 6.72
C LEU A 211 -20.39 -13.14 7.54
N ILE A 212 -19.47 -12.19 7.75
CA ILE A 212 -18.27 -12.37 8.57
C ILE A 212 -18.63 -12.58 10.04
N LEU A 213 -19.55 -11.78 10.58
CA LEU A 213 -20.06 -11.96 11.94
C LEU A 213 -20.76 -13.32 12.10
N ALA A 214 -21.60 -13.71 11.14
CA ALA A 214 -22.23 -15.02 11.13
C ALA A 214 -21.17 -16.14 11.12
N ALA A 215 -20.07 -15.98 10.38
CA ALA A 215 -18.94 -16.91 10.40
C ALA A 215 -18.27 -16.96 11.77
N GLY A 216 -18.09 -15.81 12.44
CA GLY A 216 -17.52 -15.73 13.79
C GLY A 216 -18.37 -16.41 14.87
N PHE A 217 -19.69 -16.41 14.73
CA PHE A 217 -20.61 -17.14 15.62
C PHE A 217 -20.83 -18.62 15.20
N SER A 218 -20.27 -19.02 14.06
CA SER A 218 -20.38 -20.38 13.53
C SER A 218 -19.12 -21.20 13.80
N GLY A 219 -19.17 -22.49 13.49
CA GLY A 219 -18.02 -23.39 13.54
C GLY A 219 -17.97 -24.37 12.36
N GLY A 220 -16.82 -25.01 12.17
CA GLY A 220 -16.64 -26.07 11.18
C GLY A 220 -16.66 -25.57 9.72
N ARG A 221 -17.22 -26.39 8.82
CA ARG A 221 -17.08 -26.23 7.36
C ARG A 221 -17.82 -25.04 6.76
N VAL A 222 -18.76 -24.43 7.50
CA VAL A 222 -19.52 -23.27 7.03
C VAL A 222 -18.71 -21.96 7.09
N VAL A 223 -17.70 -21.89 7.97
CA VAL A 223 -16.90 -20.68 8.19
C VAL A 223 -16.21 -20.22 6.89
N PRO A 224 -15.46 -21.06 6.16
CA PRO A 224 -14.85 -20.64 4.89
C PRO A 224 -15.87 -20.25 3.81
N VAL A 225 -17.05 -20.87 3.80
CA VAL A 225 -18.11 -20.54 2.83
C VAL A 225 -18.62 -19.13 3.08
N LEU A 226 -18.94 -18.78 4.33
CA LEU A 226 -19.44 -17.44 4.69
C LEU A 226 -18.42 -16.34 4.38
N TRP A 227 -17.14 -16.58 4.71
CA TRP A 227 -16.05 -15.68 4.36
C TRP A 227 -15.88 -15.51 2.84
N THR A 228 -15.94 -16.61 2.09
CA THR A 228 -15.85 -16.56 0.63
C THR A 228 -17.02 -15.78 0.03
N MET A 229 -18.24 -15.98 0.54
CA MET A 229 -19.42 -15.22 0.14
C MET A 229 -19.26 -13.73 0.47
N ALA A 230 -18.70 -13.39 1.63
CA ALA A 230 -18.43 -12.01 2.03
C ALA A 230 -17.47 -11.32 1.04
N ALA A 231 -16.34 -11.97 0.72
CA ALA A 231 -15.41 -11.45 -0.29
C ALA A 231 -16.06 -11.36 -1.69
N LEU A 232 -16.85 -12.37 -2.09
CA LEU A 232 -17.54 -12.37 -3.38
C LEU A 232 -18.52 -11.21 -3.52
N VAL A 233 -19.29 -10.91 -2.47
CA VAL A 233 -20.18 -9.74 -2.44
C VAL A 233 -19.39 -8.48 -2.79
N GLN A 234 -18.22 -8.28 -2.20
CA GLN A 234 -17.41 -7.08 -2.43
C GLN A 234 -16.77 -7.03 -3.81
N VAL A 235 -16.25 -8.15 -4.30
CA VAL A 235 -15.65 -8.22 -5.64
C VAL A 235 -16.69 -7.99 -6.73
N VAL A 236 -17.92 -8.48 -6.54
CA VAL A 236 -18.99 -8.39 -7.56
C VAL A 236 -19.73 -7.06 -7.51
N THR A 237 -19.93 -6.46 -6.33
CA THR A 237 -20.72 -5.22 -6.16
C THR A 237 -20.33 -4.09 -7.14
N PRO A 238 -19.05 -3.77 -7.38
CA PRO A 238 -18.65 -2.70 -8.31
C PRO A 238 -19.13 -2.89 -9.75
N PHE A 239 -19.42 -4.12 -10.15
CA PHE A 239 -19.91 -4.47 -11.49
C PHE A 239 -21.43 -4.48 -11.57
N LEU A 240 -22.13 -4.56 -10.43
CA LEU A 240 -23.58 -4.49 -10.34
C LEU A 240 -24.08 -3.07 -10.07
N VAL A 241 -23.35 -2.31 -9.27
CA VAL A 241 -23.69 -0.94 -8.89
C VAL A 241 -23.12 0.02 -9.93
N ARG A 242 -23.99 0.82 -10.56
CA ARG A 242 -23.55 1.89 -11.47
C ARG A 242 -22.87 3.00 -10.68
N LEU A 243 -21.55 3.14 -10.88
CA LEU A 243 -20.80 4.32 -10.46
C LEU A 243 -21.16 5.48 -11.38
N GLU A 244 -21.80 6.52 -10.83
CA GLU A 244 -22.15 7.72 -11.59
C GLU A 244 -20.91 8.55 -11.95
N SER A 245 -20.98 9.25 -13.09
CA SER A 245 -19.89 10.00 -13.70
C SER A 245 -19.45 11.27 -12.95
N ASN A 246 -20.09 11.59 -11.83
CA ASN A 246 -19.89 12.86 -11.12
C ASN A 246 -18.81 12.78 -10.03
N PHE A 247 -18.01 11.71 -10.03
CA PHE A 247 -16.83 11.56 -9.18
C PHE A 247 -15.58 11.91 -9.98
N ASP A 248 -14.98 13.05 -9.70
CA ASP A 248 -13.67 13.38 -10.27
C ASP A 248 -12.59 12.72 -9.42
N ILE A 249 -11.93 11.71 -9.99
CA ILE A 249 -10.79 11.03 -9.37
C ILE A 249 -9.54 11.82 -9.72
N ASN A 250 -8.83 12.32 -8.70
CA ASN A 250 -7.49 12.85 -8.92
C ASN A 250 -6.54 11.67 -9.15
N ALA A 251 -6.32 11.33 -10.42
CA ALA A 251 -5.50 10.20 -10.85
C ALA A 251 -4.06 10.25 -10.33
N ALA A 252 -3.50 11.46 -10.13
CA ALA A 252 -2.13 11.62 -9.64
C ALA A 252 -2.01 11.17 -8.18
N HIS A 253 -2.83 11.76 -7.32
CA HIS A 253 -2.91 11.44 -5.91
C HIS A 253 -3.31 9.96 -5.72
N PHE A 254 -4.24 9.47 -6.54
CA PHE A 254 -4.69 8.08 -6.47
C PHE A 254 -3.57 7.11 -6.84
N GLY A 255 -2.83 7.38 -7.92
CA GLY A 255 -1.67 6.58 -8.30
C GLY A 255 -0.53 6.63 -7.29
N GLU A 256 -0.23 7.82 -6.76
CA GLU A 256 0.78 8.02 -5.71
C GLU A 256 0.47 7.16 -4.47
N ARG A 257 -0.77 7.21 -3.96
CA ARG A 257 -1.18 6.44 -2.79
C ARG A 257 -1.06 4.92 -2.99
N HIS A 258 -1.53 4.40 -4.11
CA HIS A 258 -1.43 2.96 -4.39
C HIS A 258 0.02 2.52 -4.64
N GLY A 259 0.83 3.38 -5.28
CA GLY A 259 2.27 3.15 -5.38
C GLY A 259 2.93 3.06 -4.01
N LEU A 260 2.65 4.01 -3.11
CA LEU A 260 3.18 3.98 -1.75
C LEU A 260 2.80 2.69 -1.01
N VAL A 261 1.59 2.15 -1.16
CA VAL A 261 1.24 0.84 -0.60
C VAL A 261 2.12 -0.27 -1.16
N ILE A 262 2.31 -0.35 -2.49
CA ILE A 262 3.19 -1.34 -3.10
C ILE A 262 4.62 -1.22 -2.54
N LEU A 263 5.13 0.00 -2.41
CA LEU A 263 6.45 0.26 -1.83
C LEU A 263 6.55 -0.25 -0.39
N ILE A 264 5.57 0.07 0.45
CA ILE A 264 5.55 -0.34 1.85
C ILE A 264 5.42 -1.87 1.95
N VAL A 265 4.57 -2.52 1.15
CA VAL A 265 4.41 -3.99 1.15
C VAL A 265 5.71 -4.69 0.73
N LEU A 266 6.44 -4.16 -0.26
CA LEU A 266 7.76 -4.67 -0.63
C LEU A 266 8.77 -4.47 0.51
N GLY A 267 8.76 -3.31 1.17
CA GLY A 267 9.61 -3.03 2.32
C GLY A 267 9.32 -3.90 3.54
N GLU A 268 8.04 -4.14 3.85
CA GLU A 268 7.61 -5.02 4.93
C GLU A 268 8.01 -6.47 4.67
N SER A 269 7.97 -6.89 3.41
CA SER A 269 8.47 -8.21 3.02
C SER A 269 9.97 -8.34 3.29
N LEU A 270 10.75 -7.28 3.07
CA LEU A 270 12.18 -7.25 3.42
C LEU A 270 12.41 -7.32 4.94
N VAL A 271 11.63 -6.59 5.74
CA VAL A 271 11.68 -6.67 7.21
C VAL A 271 11.34 -8.08 7.69
N GLY A 272 10.33 -8.71 7.11
CA GLY A 272 9.95 -10.09 7.44
C GLY A 272 11.05 -11.11 7.17
N VAL A 273 11.87 -10.91 6.13
CA VAL A 273 13.07 -11.72 5.84
C VAL A 273 14.16 -11.46 6.88
N ALA A 274 14.37 -10.20 7.27
CA ALA A 274 15.37 -9.83 8.26
C ALA A 274 15.02 -10.35 9.67
N LEU A 275 13.77 -10.25 10.12
CA LEU A 275 13.35 -10.74 11.44
C LEU A 275 13.49 -12.26 11.59
N ALA A 276 13.35 -13.00 10.48
CA ALA A 276 13.58 -14.43 10.48
C ALA A 276 15.07 -14.82 10.71
N SER A 277 15.96 -13.82 10.73
CA SER A 277 17.39 -13.96 11.03
C SER A 277 17.74 -13.74 12.51
N GLU A 278 16.84 -13.16 13.32
CA GLU A 278 17.16 -12.71 14.70
C GLU A 278 17.53 -13.85 15.66
N GLU A 279 17.07 -15.07 15.40
CA GLU A 279 17.42 -16.26 16.19
C GLU A 279 18.77 -16.90 15.75
N SER A 280 19.36 -16.42 14.66
CA SER A 280 20.58 -16.97 14.05
C SER A 280 21.74 -15.99 14.12
N ARG A 281 22.96 -16.50 14.30
CA ARG A 281 24.17 -15.67 14.10
C ARG A 281 24.17 -15.18 12.63
N ILE A 282 24.46 -13.90 12.41
CA ILE A 282 24.61 -13.36 11.05
C ILE A 282 25.80 -14.05 10.39
N VAL A 283 25.52 -15.05 9.57
CA VAL A 283 26.50 -15.83 8.82
C VAL A 283 26.41 -15.52 7.32
N PRO A 284 27.49 -15.67 6.54
CA PRO A 284 27.49 -15.37 5.10
C PRO A 284 26.36 -16.06 4.32
N ARG A 285 25.94 -17.25 4.76
CA ARG A 285 24.85 -18.02 4.16
C ARG A 285 23.50 -17.30 4.25
N LEU A 286 23.21 -16.72 5.41
CA LEU A 286 21.99 -15.95 5.68
C LEU A 286 21.98 -14.65 4.88
N ILE A 287 23.13 -13.97 4.81
CA ILE A 287 23.31 -12.76 4.00
C ILE A 287 23.06 -13.06 2.52
N ALA A 288 23.64 -14.14 1.98
CA ALA A 288 23.44 -14.53 0.58
C ALA A 288 21.95 -14.79 0.27
N GLY A 289 21.24 -15.48 1.17
CA GLY A 289 19.81 -15.72 1.02
C GLY A 289 18.95 -14.45 1.09
N ALA A 290 19.22 -13.59 2.08
CA ALA A 290 18.53 -12.30 2.21
C ALA A 290 18.77 -11.40 0.98
N LEU A 291 20.00 -11.36 0.45
CA LEU A 291 20.33 -10.62 -0.77
C LEU A 291 19.62 -11.20 -1.99
N ALA A 292 19.49 -12.53 -2.11
CA ALA A 292 18.73 -13.13 -3.22
C ALA A 292 17.24 -12.74 -3.18
N GLY A 293 16.63 -12.76 -2.00
CA GLY A 293 15.25 -12.27 -1.80
C GLY A 293 15.13 -10.77 -2.14
N LEU A 294 16.07 -9.96 -1.66
CA LEU A 294 16.13 -8.52 -1.96
C LEU A 294 16.23 -8.25 -3.46
N VAL A 295 17.01 -9.04 -4.20
CA VAL A 295 17.11 -8.88 -5.66
C VAL A 295 15.75 -9.10 -6.32
N VAL A 296 15.01 -10.17 -5.96
CA VAL A 296 13.66 -10.41 -6.52
C VAL A 296 12.72 -9.24 -6.19
N LEU A 297 12.67 -8.80 -4.94
CA LEU A 297 11.85 -7.65 -4.51
C LEU A 297 12.25 -6.36 -5.24
N THR A 298 13.54 -6.15 -5.51
CA THR A 298 14.06 -5.00 -6.26
C THR A 298 13.62 -5.06 -7.72
N VAL A 299 13.61 -6.24 -8.35
CA VAL A 299 13.10 -6.37 -9.73
C VAL A 299 11.59 -6.15 -9.79
N MET A 300 10.83 -6.62 -8.79
CA MET A 300 9.40 -6.31 -8.65
C MET A 300 9.15 -4.82 -8.48
N TRP A 301 9.96 -4.15 -7.65
CA TRP A 301 9.96 -2.70 -7.50
C TRP A 301 10.20 -2.01 -8.86
N TRP A 302 11.23 -2.44 -9.59
CA TRP A 302 11.56 -1.90 -10.92
C TRP A 302 10.42 -2.12 -11.93
N TRP A 303 9.72 -3.24 -11.83
CA TRP A 303 8.58 -3.55 -12.69
C TRP A 303 7.39 -2.61 -12.51
N TYR A 304 7.22 -2.05 -11.31
CA TYR A 304 6.14 -1.12 -10.97
C TYR A 304 6.59 0.35 -11.14
N PHE A 305 7.70 0.74 -10.48
CA PHE A 305 8.21 2.11 -10.43
C PHE A 305 9.19 2.47 -11.57
N GLY A 306 9.51 1.52 -12.44
CA GLY A 306 10.28 1.78 -13.67
C GLY A 306 9.49 2.54 -14.76
N GLY A 307 8.37 3.17 -14.40
CA GLY A 307 7.52 3.98 -15.26
C GLY A 307 6.12 3.41 -15.53
N ASP A 308 5.77 2.22 -15.02
CA ASP A 308 4.40 1.70 -15.18
C ASP A 308 3.40 2.49 -14.31
N ASP A 309 3.82 2.97 -13.15
CA ASP A 309 3.10 3.90 -12.27
C ASP A 309 2.77 5.23 -12.97
N ASP A 310 3.76 5.88 -13.59
CA ASP A 310 3.57 7.14 -14.32
C ASP A 310 2.64 6.97 -15.54
N ARG A 311 2.83 5.87 -16.28
CA ARG A 311 2.02 5.54 -17.47
C ARG A 311 0.59 5.19 -17.09
N ALA A 312 0.38 4.54 -15.94
CA ALA A 312 -0.94 4.28 -15.39
C ALA A 312 -1.66 5.57 -15.00
N VAL A 313 -0.98 6.50 -14.32
CA VAL A 313 -1.54 7.82 -14.00
C VAL A 313 -1.90 8.58 -15.27
N THR A 314 -1.02 8.59 -16.26
CA THR A 314 -1.25 9.25 -17.56
C THR A 314 -2.45 8.63 -18.29
N ALA A 315 -2.56 7.30 -18.32
CA ALA A 315 -3.69 6.60 -18.93
C ALA A 315 -5.02 6.91 -18.22
N MET A 316 -5.03 6.98 -16.88
CA MET A 316 -6.22 7.33 -16.11
C MET A 316 -6.62 8.80 -16.31
N ARG A 317 -5.65 9.73 -16.36
CA ARG A 317 -5.90 11.15 -16.66
C ARG A 317 -6.54 11.33 -18.04
N ASN A 318 -6.03 10.63 -19.06
CA ASN A 318 -6.50 10.72 -20.44
C ASN A 318 -7.80 9.94 -20.71
N ALA A 319 -8.25 9.11 -19.77
CA ALA A 319 -9.50 8.38 -19.91
C ALA A 319 -10.72 9.30 -19.72
N ASP A 320 -11.80 8.98 -20.44
CA ASP A 320 -13.14 9.56 -20.22
C ASP A 320 -13.47 9.52 -18.72
N PRO A 321 -13.88 10.66 -18.09
CA PRO A 321 -14.27 10.72 -16.69
C PRO A 321 -15.26 9.62 -16.27
N ARG A 322 -16.18 9.22 -17.15
CA ARG A 322 -17.16 8.14 -16.92
C ARG A 322 -16.51 6.76 -16.75
N ARG A 323 -15.31 6.57 -17.29
CA ARG A 323 -14.55 5.32 -17.24
C ARG A 323 -13.53 5.29 -16.11
N ARG A 324 -13.16 6.44 -15.53
CA ARG A 324 -12.16 6.50 -14.45
C ARG A 324 -12.52 5.61 -13.24
N PRO A 325 -13.79 5.53 -12.78
CA PRO A 325 -14.12 4.69 -11.64
C PRO A 325 -13.88 3.19 -11.90
N ILE A 326 -14.27 2.69 -13.08
CA ILE A 326 -14.04 1.27 -13.41
C ILE A 326 -12.55 0.99 -13.65
N LEU A 327 -11.77 1.96 -14.15
CA LEU A 327 -10.30 1.85 -14.24
C LEU A 327 -9.64 1.84 -12.87
N ALA A 328 -10.13 2.61 -11.91
CA ALA A 328 -9.70 2.57 -10.52
C ALA A 328 -9.95 1.17 -9.92
N ILE A 329 -11.16 0.62 -10.08
CA ILE A 329 -11.49 -0.72 -9.60
C ILE A 329 -10.64 -1.80 -10.28
N THR A 330 -10.56 -1.80 -11.60
CA THR A 330 -9.87 -2.89 -12.32
C THR A 330 -8.35 -2.80 -12.23
N GLY A 331 -7.79 -1.60 -12.31
CA GLY A 331 -6.34 -1.37 -12.28
C GLY A 331 -5.79 -1.24 -10.86
N TYR A 332 -6.36 -0.34 -10.06
CA TYR A 332 -5.82 0.00 -8.75
C TYR A 332 -6.38 -0.83 -7.60
N PHE A 333 -7.54 -1.48 -7.79
CA PHE A 333 -8.03 -2.42 -6.78
C PHE A 333 -7.68 -3.86 -7.20
N LEU A 334 -8.30 -4.41 -8.24
CA LEU A 334 -8.14 -5.82 -8.58
C LEU A 334 -6.70 -6.20 -8.96
N ALA A 335 -6.06 -5.45 -9.87
CA ALA A 335 -4.70 -5.79 -10.26
C ALA A 335 -3.66 -5.55 -9.14
N HIS A 336 -3.87 -4.53 -8.30
CA HIS A 336 -3.01 -4.31 -7.12
C HIS A 336 -3.22 -5.35 -6.03
N TYR A 337 -4.45 -5.78 -5.79
CA TYR A 337 -4.73 -6.90 -4.90
C TYR A 337 -3.93 -8.13 -5.32
N ILE A 338 -3.93 -8.47 -6.62
CA ILE A 338 -3.14 -9.58 -7.16
C ILE A 338 -1.64 -9.35 -6.94
N MET A 339 -1.13 -8.14 -7.22
CA MET A 339 0.29 -7.82 -6.98
C MET A 339 0.68 -7.95 -5.50
N ILE A 340 -0.08 -7.32 -4.60
CA ILE A 340 0.13 -7.39 -3.16
C ILE A 340 0.08 -8.86 -2.72
N PHE A 341 -0.97 -9.60 -3.06
CA PHE A 341 -1.08 -11.00 -2.67
C PHE A 341 0.09 -11.86 -3.18
N GLY A 342 0.60 -11.59 -4.39
CA GLY A 342 1.82 -12.22 -4.91
C GLY A 342 3.06 -11.94 -4.06
N VAL A 343 3.25 -10.70 -3.62
CA VAL A 343 4.34 -10.33 -2.71
C VAL A 343 4.21 -11.05 -1.35
N LEU A 344 2.99 -11.20 -0.82
CA LEU A 344 2.72 -11.89 0.45
C LEU A 344 3.07 -13.39 0.36
N LEU A 345 2.69 -14.05 -0.74
CA LEU A 345 3.02 -15.45 -1.00
C LEU A 345 4.54 -15.63 -1.11
N LEU A 346 5.22 -14.75 -1.85
CA LEU A 346 6.68 -14.76 -1.96
C LEU A 346 7.33 -14.60 -0.58
N ALA A 347 6.89 -13.60 0.19
CA ALA A 347 7.39 -13.35 1.54
C ALA A 347 7.15 -14.55 2.47
N ALA A 348 5.98 -15.17 2.42
CA ALA A 348 5.68 -16.38 3.19
C ALA A 348 6.61 -17.55 2.82
N GLY A 349 6.86 -17.76 1.53
CA GLY A 349 7.79 -18.79 1.05
C GLY A 349 9.21 -18.55 1.56
N ILE A 350 9.74 -17.33 1.44
CA ILE A 350 11.07 -17.00 1.96
C ILE A 350 11.14 -17.23 3.48
N ARG A 351 10.10 -16.83 4.23
CA ARG A 351 10.03 -17.05 5.69
C ARG A 351 9.99 -18.54 6.07
N LEU A 352 9.37 -19.40 5.27
CA LEU A 352 9.39 -20.85 5.51
C LEU A 352 10.76 -21.49 5.25
N SER A 353 11.69 -20.78 4.62
CA SER A 353 13.06 -21.22 4.38
C SER A 353 14.11 -20.40 5.13
N SER A 354 13.70 -19.63 6.14
CA SER A 354 14.57 -18.68 6.83
C SER A 354 15.71 -19.34 7.62
N GLU A 355 15.55 -20.59 8.04
CA GLU A 355 16.58 -21.33 8.78
C GLU A 355 17.87 -21.51 7.95
N ASP A 356 17.74 -21.89 6.67
CA ASP A 356 18.87 -22.06 5.76
C ASP A 356 18.42 -22.00 4.28
N LEU A 357 18.48 -20.80 3.69
CA LEU A 357 18.15 -20.58 2.28
C LEU A 357 19.12 -21.26 1.30
N LEU A 358 20.29 -21.72 1.76
CA LEU A 358 21.25 -22.44 0.93
C LEU A 358 21.09 -23.96 1.01
N ALA A 359 20.33 -24.47 1.97
CA ALA A 359 19.92 -25.87 1.99
C ALA A 359 18.72 -26.10 1.07
N ARG A 360 18.34 -27.37 0.89
CA ARG A 360 17.11 -27.71 0.17
C ARG A 360 15.90 -27.14 0.93
N GLY A 361 15.07 -26.37 0.23
CA GLY A 361 13.84 -25.85 0.77
C GLY A 361 12.74 -26.91 0.83
N SER A 362 11.72 -26.66 1.64
CA SER A 362 10.50 -27.47 1.57
C SER A 362 9.78 -27.22 0.24
N THR A 363 9.05 -28.22 -0.26
CA THR A 363 8.21 -28.06 -1.45
C THR A 363 7.20 -26.93 -1.28
N ALA A 364 6.64 -26.76 -0.07
CA ALA A 364 5.70 -25.69 0.22
C ALA A 364 6.35 -24.30 0.07
N SER A 365 7.56 -24.11 0.62
CA SER A 365 8.32 -22.87 0.46
C SER A 365 8.59 -22.56 -1.02
N ALA A 366 9.15 -23.52 -1.75
CA ALA A 366 9.48 -23.32 -3.17
C ALA A 366 8.24 -22.99 -4.01
N MET A 367 7.12 -23.70 -3.77
CA MET A 367 5.85 -23.40 -4.44
C MET A 367 5.35 -21.98 -4.11
N LEU A 368 5.42 -21.54 -2.85
CA LEU A 368 4.99 -20.19 -2.47
C LEU A 368 5.87 -19.09 -3.08
N ILE A 369 7.20 -19.29 -3.14
CA ILE A 369 8.14 -18.37 -3.79
C ILE A 369 7.79 -18.21 -5.28
N ALA A 370 7.64 -19.32 -5.99
CA ALA A 370 7.31 -19.33 -7.42
C ALA A 370 5.89 -18.79 -7.71
N ILE A 371 4.87 -19.27 -6.99
CA ILE A 371 3.48 -18.83 -7.17
C ILE A 371 3.33 -17.36 -6.79
N GLY A 372 3.99 -16.90 -5.73
CA GLY A 372 3.97 -15.48 -5.33
C GLY A 372 4.56 -14.59 -6.42
N THR A 373 5.72 -14.99 -6.96
CA THR A 373 6.35 -14.28 -8.08
C THR A 373 5.47 -14.28 -9.34
N ALA A 374 4.88 -15.43 -9.67
CA ALA A 374 3.95 -15.56 -10.79
C ALA A 374 2.70 -14.70 -10.61
N THR A 375 2.15 -14.66 -9.39
CA THR A 375 0.96 -13.90 -9.05
C THR A 375 1.25 -12.40 -9.15
N PHE A 376 2.41 -11.93 -8.66
CA PHE A 376 2.83 -10.54 -8.88
C PHE A 376 2.93 -10.19 -10.37
N ALA A 377 3.57 -11.06 -11.16
CA ALA A 377 3.71 -10.85 -12.60
C ALA A 377 2.35 -10.82 -13.33
N LEU A 378 1.41 -11.69 -12.92
CA LEU A 378 0.04 -11.71 -13.41
C LEU A 378 -0.73 -10.43 -13.04
N GLY A 379 -0.56 -9.95 -11.80
CA GLY A 379 -1.13 -8.67 -11.35
C GLY A 379 -0.58 -7.49 -12.15
N SER A 380 0.73 -7.47 -12.42
CA SER A 380 1.36 -6.47 -13.29
C SER A 380 0.82 -6.53 -14.73
N ALA A 381 0.60 -7.74 -15.28
CA ALA A 381 -0.03 -7.92 -16.58
C ALA A 381 -1.48 -7.41 -16.59
N ALA A 382 -2.26 -7.72 -15.54
CA ALA A 382 -3.63 -7.25 -15.36
C ALA A 382 -3.69 -5.72 -15.24
N PHE A 383 -2.74 -5.10 -14.56
CA PHE A 383 -2.64 -3.65 -14.43
C PHE A 383 -2.43 -2.97 -15.79
N ARG A 384 -1.47 -3.46 -16.57
CA ARG A 384 -1.23 -3.02 -17.95
C ARG A 384 -2.43 -3.22 -18.86
N ARG A 385 -3.12 -4.37 -18.73
CA ARG A 385 -4.33 -4.72 -19.50
C ARG A 385 -5.50 -3.80 -19.17
N ALA A 386 -5.75 -3.54 -17.89
CA ALA A 386 -6.88 -2.76 -17.39
C ALA A 386 -6.81 -1.31 -17.88
N LEU A 387 -5.64 -0.68 -17.73
CA LEU A 387 -5.41 0.72 -18.10
C LEU A 387 -4.89 0.89 -19.55
N ARG A 388 -4.59 -0.21 -20.24
CA ARG A 388 -4.16 -0.25 -21.66
C ARG A 388 -2.96 0.63 -21.98
N PHE A 389 -2.05 0.82 -21.03
CA PHE A 389 -0.86 1.65 -21.25
C PHE A 389 0.32 0.85 -21.81
N ALA A 390 0.36 -0.48 -21.68
CA ALA A 390 1.47 -1.30 -22.18
C ALA A 390 1.02 -2.71 -22.60
N PRO A 391 1.86 -3.45 -23.37
CA PRO A 391 1.64 -4.87 -23.60
C PRO A 391 1.66 -5.68 -22.31
N ALA A 392 0.59 -6.43 -22.06
CA ALA A 392 0.46 -7.34 -20.92
C ALA A 392 1.09 -8.72 -21.17
N GLY A 393 1.25 -9.10 -22.46
CA GLY A 393 1.72 -10.43 -22.88
C GLY A 393 3.05 -10.84 -22.24
N PRO A 394 4.12 -10.03 -22.29
CA PRO A 394 5.41 -10.38 -21.69
C PRO A 394 5.29 -10.70 -20.20
N ARG A 395 4.54 -9.89 -19.44
CA ARG A 395 4.31 -10.07 -18.00
C ARG A 395 3.51 -11.35 -17.71
N ALA A 396 2.51 -11.66 -18.53
CA ALA A 396 1.72 -12.89 -18.42
C ALA A 396 2.54 -14.16 -18.74
N VAL A 397 3.40 -14.10 -19.77
CA VAL A 397 4.32 -15.22 -20.09
C VAL A 397 5.31 -15.43 -18.95
N THR A 398 5.88 -14.35 -18.39
CA THR A 398 6.75 -14.43 -17.22
C THR A 398 6.06 -15.13 -16.05
N ALA A 399 4.79 -14.81 -15.78
CA ALA A 399 4.02 -15.48 -14.73
C ALA A 399 3.96 -17.00 -14.93
N LEU A 400 3.72 -17.47 -16.17
CA LEU A 400 3.71 -18.90 -16.49
C LEU A 400 5.09 -19.54 -16.33
N VAL A 401 6.15 -18.85 -16.76
CA VAL A 401 7.53 -19.36 -16.67
C VAL A 401 7.98 -19.50 -15.21
N CYS A 402 7.59 -18.57 -14.32
CA CYS A 402 7.89 -18.66 -12.89
C CYS A 402 7.37 -19.96 -12.25
N LEU A 403 6.25 -20.51 -12.71
CA LEU A 403 5.66 -21.75 -12.16
C LEU A 403 6.46 -23.01 -12.47
N ALA A 404 7.44 -22.96 -13.39
CA ALA A 404 8.33 -24.08 -13.69
C ALA A 404 9.56 -24.15 -12.77
N VAL A 405 9.81 -23.11 -11.96
CA VAL A 405 11.01 -22.94 -11.13
C VAL A 405 10.98 -23.66 -9.76
N PRO A 406 9.84 -24.04 -9.11
CA PRO A 406 9.83 -24.62 -7.76
C PRO A 406 10.73 -25.84 -7.55
N TRP A 407 11.03 -26.58 -8.61
CA TRP A 407 11.92 -27.72 -8.55
C TRP A 407 13.33 -27.31 -8.07
N LEU A 408 13.82 -26.12 -8.47
CA LEU A 408 15.11 -25.59 -8.01
C LEU A 408 15.13 -25.35 -6.50
N GLY A 409 14.06 -24.78 -5.93
CA GLY A 409 14.01 -24.51 -4.49
C GLY A 409 13.98 -25.78 -3.64
N SER A 410 13.16 -26.75 -4.08
CA SER A 410 12.94 -28.01 -3.36
C SER A 410 14.09 -29.01 -3.49
N HIS A 411 14.82 -29.02 -4.61
CA HIS A 411 15.88 -30.02 -4.86
C HIS A 411 17.30 -29.45 -4.81
N VAL A 412 17.47 -28.15 -5.07
CA VAL A 412 18.77 -27.46 -5.06
C VAL A 412 18.85 -26.56 -3.83
N SER A 413 18.27 -25.35 -3.90
CA SER A 413 18.11 -24.43 -2.77
C SER A 413 17.19 -23.25 -3.12
N PRO A 414 16.51 -22.64 -2.13
CA PRO A 414 15.73 -21.42 -2.31
C PRO A 414 16.53 -20.26 -2.93
N VAL A 415 17.82 -20.11 -2.62
CA VAL A 415 18.66 -19.08 -3.26
C VAL A 415 18.75 -19.27 -4.77
N VAL A 416 18.92 -20.50 -5.25
CA VAL A 416 19.00 -20.79 -6.70
C VAL A 416 17.65 -20.50 -7.38
N GLU A 417 16.54 -20.84 -6.72
CA GLU A 417 15.20 -20.48 -7.19
C GLU A 417 15.01 -18.96 -7.28
N LEU A 418 15.33 -18.21 -6.22
CA LEU A 418 15.23 -16.75 -6.19
C LEU A 418 16.10 -16.10 -7.27
N ALA A 419 17.32 -16.59 -7.48
CA ALA A 419 18.20 -16.12 -8.55
C ALA A 419 17.62 -16.39 -9.95
N ALA A 420 17.05 -17.58 -10.16
CA ALA A 420 16.38 -17.92 -11.42
C ALA A 420 15.16 -17.04 -11.67
N LEU A 421 14.33 -16.81 -10.63
CA LEU A 421 13.16 -15.94 -10.72
C LEU A 421 13.55 -14.47 -11.00
N ALA A 422 14.61 -13.97 -10.37
CA ALA A 422 15.14 -12.64 -10.68
C ALA A 422 15.56 -12.51 -12.15
N ALA A 423 16.28 -13.51 -12.69
CA ALA A 423 16.67 -13.53 -14.10
C ALA A 423 15.45 -13.57 -15.03
N ILE A 424 14.45 -14.39 -14.70
CA ILE A 424 13.18 -14.51 -15.44
C ILE A 424 12.41 -13.19 -15.46
N LEU A 425 12.35 -12.47 -14.34
CA LEU A 425 11.71 -11.15 -14.25
C LEU A 425 12.50 -10.06 -14.99
N LEU A 426 13.83 -10.15 -15.05
CA LEU A 426 14.66 -9.17 -15.76
C LEU A 426 14.59 -9.30 -17.29
N ALA A 427 14.39 -10.52 -17.81
CA ALA A 427 14.37 -10.81 -19.24
C ALA A 427 13.42 -9.90 -20.06
N PRO A 428 12.12 -9.73 -19.72
CA PRO A 428 11.23 -8.86 -20.49
C PRO A 428 11.62 -7.38 -20.41
N SER A 429 12.14 -6.89 -19.27
CA SER A 429 12.59 -5.50 -19.13
C SER A 429 13.73 -5.15 -20.08
N GLY A 430 14.68 -6.07 -20.26
CA GLY A 430 15.78 -5.91 -21.21
C GLY A 430 15.31 -5.88 -22.66
N LEU A 431 14.34 -6.73 -23.01
CA LEU A 431 13.73 -6.75 -24.34
C LEU A 431 12.96 -5.47 -24.64
N GLU A 432 12.17 -4.98 -23.68
CA GLU A 432 11.43 -3.71 -23.80
C GLU A 432 12.36 -2.50 -23.93
N ALA A 433 13.50 -2.49 -23.23
CA ALA A 433 14.50 -1.43 -23.34
C ALA A 433 15.17 -1.41 -24.73
N ARG A 434 15.51 -2.59 -25.27
CA ARG A 434 16.08 -2.73 -26.62
C ARG A 434 15.09 -2.30 -27.70
N ALA A 435 13.83 -2.74 -27.59
CA ALA A 435 12.78 -2.37 -28.53
C ALA A 435 12.56 -0.84 -28.58
N ARG A 436 12.60 -0.16 -27.43
CA ARG A 436 12.50 1.31 -27.37
C ARG A 436 13.67 2.02 -28.03
N ARG A 437 14.89 1.53 -27.83
CA ARG A 437 16.09 2.08 -28.49
C ARG A 437 16.14 1.85 -30.00
N ALA A 438 15.47 0.81 -30.50
CA ALA A 438 15.39 0.53 -31.93
C ALA A 438 14.30 1.35 -32.64
N ALA A 439 13.37 1.93 -31.89
CA ALA A 439 12.22 2.67 -32.39
C ALA A 439 12.38 4.20 -32.33
N GLY A 440 13.40 4.70 -31.64
CA GLY A 440 13.82 6.11 -31.63
C GLY A 440 15.18 6.24 -32.27
#